data_AF-A0A842SGX5-F1
#
_entry.id   AF-A0A842SGX5-F1
#
_cell.length_a   1.000
_cell.length_b   1.000
_cell.length_c   1.000
_cell.angle_alpha   90.00
_cell.angle_beta   90.00
_cell.angle_gamma   90.00
#
_symmetry.space_group_name_H-M   'P 1'
#
loop_
_entity.id
_entity.type
_entity.pdbx_description
1 polymer ?
#
loop_
_entity_poly.entity_id
_entity_poly.type
_entity_poly.pdbx_seq_one_letter_code
_entity_poly.pdbx_strand_id
1 'polypeptide(L)'
;MVLDFLKKIQHPQHELFRPVLKFLKTRKKYVIIAIGAVIFFLKFRNIFILFALGLLIMSLDFFMHSFRSPIHIDLLFFVSILIARVYGFKTVFIFALVAGNLPEILTASFEIPDMLSFFPIIIISFISLFFPDADIAVIGIILSVLFAFSEIIIARLLAEPPHKVYLEPFLMFFVNILLFLNFGNLIISLMSA
;
A
#
# COMPACT_ATOMS: atom_id res chain seq x y z
N MET A 1 -43.55 -2.88 -15.39
CA MET A 1 -42.41 -2.09 -15.92
C MET A 1 -41.11 -2.90 -16.08
N VAL A 2 -40.47 -3.41 -15.01
CA VAL A 2 -39.25 -4.27 -15.14
C VAL A 2 -39.55 -5.62 -15.82
N LEU A 3 -40.72 -6.20 -15.54
CA LEU A 3 -41.17 -7.46 -16.14
C LEU A 3 -41.51 -7.34 -17.64
N ASP A 4 -41.94 -6.17 -18.10
CA ASP A 4 -42.21 -5.92 -19.52
C ASP A 4 -40.91 -5.70 -20.31
N PHE A 5 -39.90 -5.11 -19.66
CA PHE A 5 -38.57 -4.97 -20.24
C PHE A 5 -37.88 -6.34 -20.43
N LEU A 6 -38.06 -7.27 -19.47
CA LEU A 6 -37.54 -8.64 -19.56
C LEU A 6 -38.24 -9.49 -20.63
N LYS A 7 -39.53 -9.24 -20.90
CA LYS A 7 -40.25 -9.90 -22.01
C LYS A 7 -39.79 -9.41 -23.38
N LYS A 8 -39.37 -8.14 -23.49
CA LYS A 8 -38.93 -7.55 -24.76
C LYS A 8 -37.57 -8.06 -25.24
N ILE A 9 -36.82 -8.73 -24.38
CA ILE A 9 -35.51 -9.34 -24.65
C ILE A 9 -35.65 -10.77 -25.23
N GLN A 10 -36.86 -11.36 -25.32
CA GLN A 10 -37.06 -12.76 -25.74
C GLN A 10 -37.10 -13.05 -27.27
N HIS A 11 -36.67 -12.13 -28.14
CA HIS A 11 -36.60 -12.36 -29.60
C HIS A 11 -35.13 -12.42 -30.13
N PRO A 12 -34.89 -13.01 -31.32
CA PRO A 12 -33.93 -14.11 -31.53
C PRO A 12 -32.50 -13.65 -31.87
N GLN A 13 -31.91 -12.76 -31.07
CA GLN A 13 -30.45 -12.52 -31.07
C GLN A 13 -29.74 -13.21 -29.89
N HIS A 14 -30.44 -14.15 -29.22
CA HIS A 14 -30.07 -14.68 -27.91
C HIS A 14 -29.28 -16.00 -27.90
N GLU A 15 -28.82 -16.52 -29.04
CA GLU A 15 -28.02 -17.75 -29.02
C GLU A 15 -26.67 -17.56 -28.32
N LEU A 16 -26.06 -16.37 -28.42
CA LEU A 16 -24.80 -16.04 -27.71
C LEU A 16 -24.98 -15.93 -26.18
N PHE A 17 -26.17 -15.56 -25.71
CA PHE A 17 -26.44 -15.34 -24.28
C PHE A 17 -27.12 -16.53 -23.59
N ARG A 18 -27.59 -17.51 -24.36
CA ARG A 18 -28.18 -18.75 -23.84
C ARG A 18 -27.24 -19.52 -22.89
N PRO A 19 -25.93 -19.67 -23.19
CA PRO A 19 -24.97 -20.31 -22.28
C PRO A 19 -24.79 -19.51 -21.00
N VAL A 20 -24.71 -18.17 -21.10
CA VAL A 20 -24.53 -17.24 -19.97
C VAL A 20 -25.74 -17.28 -19.04
N LEU A 21 -26.96 -17.28 -19.57
CA LEU A 21 -28.20 -17.41 -18.79
C LEU A 21 -28.33 -18.79 -18.13
N LYS A 22 -27.88 -19.86 -18.79
CA LYS A 22 -27.86 -21.21 -18.22
C LYS A 22 -26.82 -21.28 -17.09
N PHE A 23 -25.63 -20.72 -17.28
CA PHE A 23 -24.56 -20.64 -16.28
C PHE A 23 -24.97 -19.81 -15.05
N LEU A 24 -25.60 -18.64 -15.28
CA LEU A 24 -26.17 -17.79 -14.24
C LEU A 24 -27.26 -18.50 -13.43
N LYS A 25 -28.12 -19.32 -14.07
CA LYS A 25 -29.15 -20.10 -13.38
C LYS A 25 -28.57 -21.22 -12.52
N THR A 26 -27.57 -21.95 -13.00
CA THR A 26 -26.98 -23.10 -12.28
C THR A 26 -26.08 -22.66 -11.13
N ARG A 27 -25.48 -21.46 -11.20
CA ARG A 27 -24.55 -20.93 -10.18
C ARG A 27 -25.04 -19.64 -9.50
N LYS A 28 -26.34 -19.37 -9.46
CA LYS A 28 -26.94 -18.15 -8.86
C LYS A 28 -26.34 -17.76 -7.51
N LYS A 29 -26.10 -18.72 -6.61
CA LYS A 29 -25.49 -18.48 -5.30
C LYS A 29 -24.09 -17.84 -5.41
N TYR A 30 -23.24 -18.36 -6.28
CA TYR A 30 -21.89 -17.83 -6.50
C TYR A 30 -21.90 -16.47 -7.18
N VAL A 31 -22.85 -16.23 -8.08
CA VAL A 31 -22.98 -14.93 -8.75
C VAL A 31 -23.49 -13.86 -7.77
N ILE A 32 -24.42 -14.20 -6.89
CA ILE A 32 -24.88 -13.28 -5.82
C ILE A 32 -23.75 -13.00 -4.83
N ILE A 33 -22.96 -14.01 -4.45
CA ILE A 33 -21.77 -13.81 -3.61
C ILE A 33 -20.74 -12.93 -4.31
N ALA A 34 -20.48 -13.16 -5.61
CA ALA A 34 -19.53 -12.35 -6.38
C ALA A 34 -20.01 -10.89 -6.50
N ILE A 35 -21.29 -10.65 -6.81
CA ILE A 35 -21.86 -9.30 -6.86
C ILE A 35 -21.82 -8.66 -5.47
N GLY A 36 -22.15 -9.40 -4.41
CA GLY A 36 -22.06 -8.93 -3.03
C GLY A 36 -20.63 -8.58 -2.63
N ALA A 37 -19.65 -9.39 -3.01
CA ALA A 37 -18.23 -9.14 -2.79
C ALA A 37 -17.75 -7.91 -3.58
N VAL A 38 -18.19 -7.72 -4.82
CA VAL A 38 -17.89 -6.53 -5.63
C VAL A 38 -18.49 -5.27 -4.99
N ILE A 39 -19.75 -5.32 -4.56
CA ILE A 39 -20.40 -4.19 -3.87
C ILE A 39 -19.69 -3.88 -2.54
N PHE A 40 -19.33 -4.91 -1.77
CA PHE A 40 -18.59 -4.76 -0.53
C PHE A 40 -17.21 -4.16 -0.77
N PHE A 41 -16.49 -4.66 -1.79
CA PHE A 41 -15.20 -4.12 -2.23
C PHE A 41 -15.33 -2.66 -2.66
N LEU A 42 -16.34 -2.29 -3.46
CA LEU A 42 -16.55 -0.90 -3.89
C LEU A 42 -16.90 0.00 -2.70
N LYS A 43 -17.71 -0.48 -1.74
CA LYS A 43 -18.11 0.29 -0.57
C LYS A 43 -16.96 0.51 0.43
N PHE A 44 -16.08 -0.48 0.58
CA PHE A 44 -14.96 -0.44 1.52
C PHE A 44 -13.60 -0.39 0.82
N ARG A 45 -13.55 0.10 -0.42
CA ARG A 45 -12.38 0.03 -1.29
C ARG A 45 -11.13 0.61 -0.63
N ASN A 46 -11.28 1.78 0.01
CA ASN A 46 -10.17 2.46 0.68
C ASN A 46 -9.59 1.62 1.83
N ILE A 47 -10.45 0.98 2.62
CA ILE A 47 -10.01 0.07 3.70
C ILE A 47 -9.33 -1.15 3.10
N PHE A 48 -9.85 -1.70 2.01
CA PHE A 48 -9.26 -2.85 1.34
C PHE A 48 -7.88 -2.53 0.75
N ILE A 49 -7.71 -1.36 0.12
CA ILE A 49 -6.40 -0.93 -0.41
C ILE A 49 -5.40 -0.73 0.72
N LEU A 50 -5.78 -0.05 1.81
CA LEU A 50 -4.92 0.10 2.98
C LEU A 50 -4.54 -1.27 3.56
N PHE A 51 -5.50 -2.17 3.70
CA PHE A 51 -5.24 -3.53 4.18
C PHE A 51 -4.30 -4.31 3.25
N ALA A 52 -4.49 -4.22 1.93
CA ALA A 52 -3.63 -4.89 0.95
C ALA A 52 -2.20 -4.33 0.96
N LEU A 53 -2.04 -3.01 1.09
CA LEU A 53 -0.72 -2.38 1.23
C LEU A 53 -0.04 -2.80 2.54
N GLY A 54 -0.80 -2.86 3.64
CA GLY A 54 -0.32 -3.38 4.92
C GLY A 54 0.16 -4.83 4.82
N LEU A 55 -0.66 -5.71 4.24
CA LEU A 55 -0.27 -7.11 4.02
C LEU A 55 0.97 -7.25 3.15
N LEU A 56 1.14 -6.39 2.14
CA LEU A 56 2.29 -6.40 1.26
C LEU A 56 3.58 -6.01 2.01
N ILE A 57 3.53 -4.97 2.85
CA ILE A 57 4.64 -4.57 3.73
C ILE A 57 5.00 -5.74 4.66
N MET A 58 4.04 -6.27 5.39
CA MET A 58 4.27 -7.36 6.35
C MET A 58 4.83 -8.62 5.68
N SER A 59 4.36 -8.95 4.48
CA SER A 59 4.84 -10.11 3.72
C SER A 59 6.27 -9.91 3.24
N LEU A 60 6.63 -8.69 2.84
CA LEU A 60 7.97 -8.34 2.40
C LEU A 60 8.95 -8.36 3.59
N ASP A 61 8.56 -7.78 4.73
CA ASP A 61 9.34 -7.85 5.97
C ASP A 61 9.56 -9.29 6.40
N PHE A 62 8.51 -10.11 6.41
CA PHE A 62 8.62 -11.54 6.71
C PHE A 62 9.60 -12.26 5.77
N PHE A 63 9.55 -11.97 4.47
CA PHE A 63 10.46 -12.54 3.48
C PHE A 63 11.90 -12.11 3.74
N MET A 64 12.15 -10.82 3.97
CA MET A 64 13.49 -10.31 4.26
C MET A 64 14.11 -10.96 5.49
N HIS A 65 13.34 -11.10 6.57
CA HIS A 65 13.78 -11.76 7.79
C HIS A 65 14.01 -13.26 7.59
N SER A 66 13.06 -13.96 6.94
CA SER A 66 13.13 -15.41 6.75
C SER A 66 14.30 -15.83 5.85
N PHE A 67 14.61 -15.04 4.81
CA PHE A 67 15.67 -15.33 3.85
C PHE A 67 16.99 -14.62 4.17
N ARG A 68 17.08 -13.90 5.32
CA ARG A 68 18.25 -13.13 5.75
C ARG A 68 18.79 -12.23 4.64
N SER A 69 17.88 -11.50 3.99
CA SER A 69 18.26 -10.55 2.94
C SER A 69 19.26 -9.55 3.52
N PRO A 70 20.42 -9.33 2.87
CA PRO A 70 21.38 -8.31 3.28
C PRO A 70 20.91 -6.89 2.95
N ILE A 71 19.74 -6.75 2.31
CA ILE A 71 19.15 -5.48 1.92
C ILE A 71 17.76 -5.43 2.54
N HIS A 72 17.56 -4.46 3.44
CA HIS A 72 16.26 -4.11 3.98
C HIS A 72 15.61 -3.06 3.06
N ILE A 73 14.44 -3.38 2.51
CA ILE A 73 13.65 -2.47 1.68
C ILE A 73 12.42 -2.09 2.49
N ASP A 74 12.45 -0.90 3.06
CA ASP A 74 11.31 -0.38 3.81
C ASP A 74 10.26 0.25 2.87
N LEU A 75 9.21 -0.52 2.60
CA LEU A 75 8.05 -0.04 1.84
C LEU A 75 7.12 0.85 2.67
N LEU A 76 7.25 0.84 4.00
CA LEU A 76 6.43 1.64 4.90
C LEU A 76 6.60 3.12 4.61
N PHE A 77 7.83 3.57 4.33
CA PHE A 77 8.11 4.95 3.94
C PHE A 77 7.31 5.39 2.71
N PHE A 78 7.44 4.64 1.61
CA PHE A 78 6.73 4.92 0.36
C PHE A 78 5.21 4.97 0.57
N VAL A 79 4.65 3.94 1.18
CA VAL A 79 3.21 3.82 1.41
C VAL A 79 2.70 4.92 2.36
N SER A 80 3.46 5.29 3.39
CA SER A 80 3.08 6.33 4.35
C SER A 80 2.93 7.70 3.69
N ILE A 81 3.81 8.05 2.74
CA ILE A 81 3.66 9.30 1.96
C ILE A 81 2.40 9.29 1.11
N LEU A 82 2.08 8.17 0.45
CA LEU A 82 0.85 8.05 -0.35
C LEU A 82 -0.41 8.16 0.51
N ILE A 83 -0.43 7.48 1.66
CA ILE A 83 -1.54 7.54 2.62
C ILE A 83 -1.68 8.94 3.19
N ALA A 84 -0.56 9.62 3.49
CA ALA A 84 -0.58 11.01 3.94
C ALA A 84 -1.34 11.84 2.93
N ARG A 85 -0.98 11.68 1.66
CA ARG A 85 -1.52 12.49 0.59
C ARG A 85 -3.01 12.30 0.37
N VAL A 86 -3.51 11.07 0.48
CA VAL A 86 -4.92 10.78 0.18
C VAL A 86 -5.82 10.88 1.41
N TYR A 87 -5.35 10.42 2.56
CA TYR A 87 -6.16 10.24 3.77
C TYR A 87 -5.72 11.10 4.97
N GLY A 88 -4.65 11.87 4.82
CA GLY A 88 -4.14 12.78 5.84
C GLY A 88 -3.30 12.11 6.94
N PHE A 89 -2.69 12.95 7.78
CA PHE A 89 -1.72 12.55 8.80
C PHE A 89 -2.22 11.51 9.80
N LYS A 90 -3.47 11.65 10.27
CA LYS A 90 -4.04 10.73 11.27
C LYS A 90 -4.07 9.29 10.78
N THR A 91 -4.43 9.11 9.52
CA THR A 91 -4.48 7.79 8.89
C THR A 91 -3.08 7.19 8.75
N VAL A 92 -2.09 8.00 8.38
CA VAL A 92 -0.68 7.57 8.32
C VAL A 92 -0.19 7.11 9.68
N PHE A 93 -0.46 7.89 10.74
CA PHE A 93 0.00 7.55 12.08
C PHE A 93 -0.54 6.18 12.52
N ILE A 94 -1.84 5.96 12.36
CA ILE A 94 -2.48 4.68 12.68
C ILE A 94 -1.95 3.57 11.78
N PHE A 95 -1.87 3.83 10.48
CA PHE A 95 -1.41 2.83 9.51
C PHE A 95 0.03 2.42 9.78
N ALA A 96 0.93 3.37 9.95
CA ALA A 96 2.33 3.09 10.23
C ALA A 96 2.44 2.28 11.53
N LEU A 97 1.77 2.71 12.60
CA LEU A 97 1.81 2.02 13.88
C LEU A 97 1.34 0.57 13.77
N VAL A 98 0.26 0.31 13.01
CA VAL A 98 -0.23 -1.05 12.78
C VAL A 98 0.69 -1.82 11.82
N ALA A 99 0.98 -1.28 10.64
CA ALA A 99 1.70 -1.99 9.59
C ALA A 99 3.14 -2.32 9.97
N GLY A 100 3.86 -1.40 10.61
CA GLY A 100 5.26 -1.64 10.99
C GLY A 100 5.41 -2.42 12.30
N ASN A 101 4.53 -2.25 13.30
CA ASN A 101 4.71 -2.96 14.58
C ASN A 101 3.96 -4.29 14.69
N LEU A 102 2.91 -4.53 13.89
CA LEU A 102 2.14 -5.78 13.99
C LEU A 102 3.00 -7.03 13.73
N PRO A 103 3.92 -7.08 12.74
CA PRO A 103 4.81 -8.23 12.55
C PRO A 103 5.68 -8.53 13.78
N GLU A 104 6.25 -7.51 14.41
CA GLU A 104 7.10 -7.65 15.60
C GLU A 104 6.29 -8.08 16.83
N ILE A 105 5.07 -7.53 16.98
CA ILE A 105 4.13 -7.96 18.04
C ILE A 105 3.74 -9.43 17.85
N LEU A 106 3.51 -9.86 16.60
CA LEU A 106 3.14 -11.25 16.29
C LEU A 106 4.30 -12.23 16.47
N THR A 107 5.54 -11.76 16.33
CA THR A 107 6.76 -12.58 16.46
C THR A 107 7.47 -12.42 17.81
N ALA A 108 6.93 -11.59 18.71
CA ALA A 108 7.48 -11.28 20.03
C ALA A 108 8.95 -10.80 20.01
N SER A 109 9.37 -10.18 18.91
CA SER A 109 10.75 -9.75 18.64
C SER A 109 10.94 -8.23 18.75
N PHE A 110 10.12 -7.57 19.56
CA PHE A 110 10.07 -6.11 19.65
C PHE A 110 11.39 -5.51 20.17
N GLU A 111 12.17 -4.85 19.31
CA GLU A 111 13.41 -4.17 19.68
C GLU A 111 13.23 -2.63 19.69
N ILE A 112 13.76 -1.96 20.72
CA ILE A 112 13.68 -0.49 20.87
C ILE A 112 14.33 0.32 19.71
N PRO A 113 15.42 -0.14 19.05
CA PRO A 113 16.00 0.53 17.89
C PRO A 113 15.00 0.71 16.73
N ASP A 114 14.07 -0.23 16.55
CA ASP A 114 13.09 -0.22 15.46
C ASP A 114 12.04 0.90 15.62
N MET A 115 11.82 1.39 16.83
CA MET A 115 10.98 2.58 17.06
C MET A 115 11.63 3.89 16.60
N LEU A 116 12.96 3.95 16.45
CA LEU A 116 13.65 5.19 16.06
C LEU A 116 13.53 5.47 14.56
N SER A 117 13.49 4.43 13.72
CA SER A 117 13.28 4.55 12.27
C SER A 117 11.84 5.01 11.92
N PHE A 118 10.90 4.78 12.84
CA PHE A 118 9.51 5.24 12.72
C PHE A 118 9.36 6.78 12.74
N PHE A 119 10.17 7.47 13.53
CA PHE A 119 10.07 8.92 13.69
C PHE A 119 10.29 9.68 12.36
N PRO A 120 11.37 9.43 11.61
CA PRO A 120 11.57 10.00 10.29
C PRO A 120 10.40 9.76 9.35
N ILE A 121 9.84 8.55 9.31
CA ILE A 121 8.72 8.21 8.42
C ILE A 121 7.51 9.10 8.72
N ILE A 122 7.15 9.25 10.00
CA ILE A 122 6.00 10.07 10.43
C ILE A 122 6.25 11.54 10.10
N ILE A 123 7.42 12.08 10.44
CA ILE A 123 7.77 13.49 10.22
C ILE A 123 7.79 13.80 8.72
N ILE A 124 8.42 12.96 7.91
CA ILE A 124 8.55 13.17 6.47
C ILE A 124 7.20 13.01 5.77
N SER A 125 6.39 12.04 6.19
CA SER A 125 5.02 11.91 5.69
C SER A 125 4.18 13.14 6.01
N PHE A 126 4.37 13.76 7.18
CA PHE A 126 3.74 15.04 7.52
C PHE A 126 4.19 16.18 6.60
N ILE A 127 5.48 16.25 6.25
CA ILE A 127 6.02 17.25 5.31
C ILE A 127 5.31 17.16 3.94
N SER A 128 4.97 15.96 3.47
CA SER A 128 4.27 15.77 2.20
C SER A 128 2.92 16.50 2.11
N LEU A 129 2.27 16.75 3.26
CA LEU A 129 0.95 17.39 3.34
C LEU A 129 1.00 18.88 3.02
N PHE A 130 2.16 19.52 3.15
CA PHE A 130 2.32 20.95 2.89
C PHE A 130 2.39 21.30 1.40
N PHE A 131 2.46 20.30 0.53
CA PHE A 131 2.62 20.49 -0.91
C PHE A 131 1.49 19.83 -1.72
N PRO A 132 0.20 20.08 -1.43
CA PRO A 132 -0.98 19.34 -1.94
C PRO A 132 -1.12 19.28 -3.47
N ASP A 133 -0.50 20.21 -4.19
CA ASP A 133 -0.60 20.30 -5.66
C ASP A 133 0.65 19.80 -6.40
N ALA A 134 1.73 19.49 -5.68
CA ALA A 134 2.94 18.99 -6.31
C ALA A 134 2.78 17.53 -6.76
N ASP A 135 3.51 17.17 -7.82
CA ASP A 135 3.57 15.80 -8.34
C ASP A 135 4.14 14.86 -7.26
N ILE A 136 3.45 13.74 -7.03
CA ILE A 136 3.86 12.77 -6.02
C ILE A 136 5.22 12.15 -6.31
N ALA A 137 5.58 11.98 -7.58
CA ALA A 137 6.88 11.45 -7.96
C ALA A 137 7.99 12.43 -7.56
N VAL A 138 7.77 13.73 -7.82
CA VAL A 138 8.71 14.79 -7.45
C VAL A 138 8.84 14.93 -5.94
N ILE A 139 7.72 15.02 -5.22
CA ILE A 139 7.72 15.06 -3.75
C ILE A 139 8.41 13.82 -3.20
N GLY A 140 8.02 12.64 -3.68
CA GLY A 140 8.56 11.36 -3.24
C GLY A 140 10.08 11.31 -3.35
N ILE A 141 10.65 11.71 -4.49
CA ILE A 141 12.11 11.78 -4.69
C ILE A 141 12.77 12.70 -3.67
N ILE A 142 12.24 13.92 -3.47
CA ILE A 142 12.80 14.88 -2.51
C ILE A 142 12.75 14.30 -1.09
N LEU A 143 11.61 13.71 -0.71
CA LEU A 143 11.44 13.12 0.61
C LEU A 143 12.31 11.87 0.79
N SER A 144 12.57 11.09 -0.26
CA SER A 144 13.51 9.95 -0.22
C SER A 144 14.94 10.40 0.06
N VAL A 145 15.37 11.56 -0.46
CA VAL A 145 16.67 12.14 -0.10
C VAL A 145 16.72 12.44 1.40
N LEU A 146 15.69 13.11 1.93
CA LEU A 146 15.61 13.46 3.35
C LEU A 146 15.61 12.21 4.24
N PHE A 147 14.87 11.18 3.83
CA PHE A 147 14.79 9.92 4.55
C PHE A 147 16.14 9.18 4.57
N ALA A 148 16.82 9.09 3.43
CA ALA A 148 18.16 8.49 3.39
C ALA A 148 19.15 9.23 4.29
N PHE A 149 19.09 10.57 4.33
CA PHE A 149 19.91 11.35 5.27
C PHE A 149 19.55 11.10 6.73
N SER A 150 18.27 10.99 7.08
CA SER A 150 17.89 10.66 8.46
C SER A 150 18.37 9.27 8.86
N GLU A 151 18.28 8.29 7.97
CA GLU A 151 18.78 6.93 8.22
C GLU A 151 20.30 6.92 8.41
N ILE A 152 21.06 7.65 7.59
CA ILE A 152 22.52 7.81 7.78
C ILE A 152 22.83 8.40 9.16
N ILE A 153 22.07 9.41 9.59
CA ILE A 153 22.27 10.06 10.89
C ILE A 153 21.97 9.07 12.03
N ILE A 154 20.84 8.37 11.96
CA ILE A 154 20.43 7.39 12.99
C ILE A 154 21.45 6.25 13.07
N ALA A 155 21.82 5.65 11.93
CA ALA A 155 22.81 4.57 11.87
C ALA A 155 24.17 4.99 12.45
N ARG A 156 24.61 6.23 12.20
CA ARG A 156 25.83 6.78 12.82
C ARG A 156 25.71 6.96 14.33
N LEU A 157 24.56 7.43 14.82
CA LEU A 157 24.32 7.60 16.25
C LEU A 157 24.29 6.26 16.98
N LEU A 158 23.81 5.20 16.32
CA LEU A 158 23.79 3.84 16.83
C LEU A 158 25.12 3.09 16.67
N ALA A 159 26.15 3.73 16.09
CA ALA A 159 27.45 3.12 15.80
C ALA A 159 27.36 1.82 14.97
N GLU A 160 26.39 1.76 14.05
CA GLU A 160 26.17 0.63 13.15
C GLU A 160 27.34 0.45 12.17
N PRO A 161 27.55 -0.76 11.61
CA PRO A 161 28.63 -1.04 10.69
C PRO A 161 28.49 -0.23 9.38
N PRO A 162 29.60 0.04 8.67
CA PRO A 162 29.62 0.97 7.53
C PRO A 162 28.63 0.65 6.40
N HIS A 163 28.33 -0.63 6.17
CA HIS A 163 27.37 -1.03 5.14
C HIS A 163 25.94 -0.58 5.49
N LYS A 164 25.52 -0.67 6.76
CA LYS A 164 24.23 -0.14 7.22
C LYS A 164 24.20 1.39 7.23
N VAL A 165 25.33 2.04 7.44
CA VAL A 165 25.41 3.50 7.44
C VAL A 165 25.29 4.10 6.04
N TYR A 166 25.81 3.46 5.01
CA TYR A 166 25.87 4.06 3.66
C TYR A 166 25.17 3.24 2.58
N LEU A 167 25.41 1.92 2.53
CA LEU A 167 24.91 1.08 1.44
C LEU A 167 23.39 0.90 1.54
N GLU A 168 22.88 0.57 2.73
CA GLU A 168 21.45 0.38 2.95
C GLU A 168 20.63 1.65 2.69
N PRO A 169 20.95 2.83 3.28
CA PRO A 169 20.23 4.08 2.98
C PRO A 169 20.28 4.46 1.49
N PHE A 170 21.41 4.20 0.83
CA PHE A 170 21.54 4.44 -0.61
C PHE A 170 20.63 3.51 -1.42
N LEU A 171 20.59 2.22 -1.11
CA LEU A 171 19.70 1.28 -1.79
C LEU A 171 18.22 1.61 -1.53
N MET A 172 17.86 1.95 -0.29
CA MET A 172 16.52 2.40 0.06
C MET A 172 16.13 3.66 -0.71
N PHE A 173 17.04 4.63 -0.84
CA PHE A 173 16.83 5.81 -1.67
C PHE A 173 16.52 5.44 -3.13
N PHE A 174 17.35 4.60 -3.76
CA PHE A 174 17.14 4.18 -5.15
C PHE A 174 15.82 3.43 -5.34
N VAL A 175 15.50 2.49 -4.45
CA VAL A 175 14.24 1.74 -4.53
C VAL A 175 13.05 2.68 -4.37
N ASN A 176 13.08 3.59 -3.41
CA ASN A 176 11.99 4.55 -3.22
C ASN A 176 11.80 5.47 -4.43
N ILE A 177 12.88 5.94 -5.07
CA ILE A 177 12.79 6.68 -6.33
C ILE A 177 12.04 5.86 -7.38
N LEU A 178 12.43 4.59 -7.58
CA LEU A 178 11.78 3.72 -8.55
C LEU A 178 10.30 3.49 -8.21
N LEU A 179 9.96 3.35 -6.93
CA LEU A 179 8.59 3.19 -6.48
C LEU A 179 7.74 4.44 -6.76
N PHE A 180 8.25 5.62 -6.44
CA PHE A 180 7.55 6.88 -6.68
C PHE A 180 7.37 7.18 -8.17
N LEU A 181 8.40 6.95 -8.99
CA LEU A 181 8.34 7.16 -10.44
C LEU A 181 7.35 6.22 -11.13
N ASN A 182 7.35 4.93 -10.75
CA ASN A 182 6.58 3.92 -11.48
C ASN A 182 5.18 3.67 -10.90
N PHE A 183 5.02 3.79 -9.58
CA PHE A 183 3.80 3.36 -8.89
C PHE A 183 3.10 4.48 -8.11
N GLY A 184 3.76 5.59 -7.80
CA GLY A 184 3.18 6.65 -6.96
C GLY A 184 1.84 7.19 -7.49
N ASN A 185 1.83 7.65 -8.75
CA ASN A 185 0.61 8.18 -9.39
C ASN A 185 -0.47 7.10 -9.59
N LEU A 186 -0.07 5.88 -9.94
CA LEU A 186 -1.00 4.76 -10.11
C LEU A 186 -1.71 4.45 -8.79
N ILE A 187 -0.97 4.30 -7.70
CA ILE A 187 -1.54 3.93 -6.40
C ILE A 187 -2.42 5.07 -5.87
N ILE A 188 -2.00 6.35 -6.01
CA ILE A 188 -2.86 7.48 -5.65
C ILE A 188 -4.19 7.42 -6.41
N SER A 189 -4.16 7.18 -7.73
CA SER A 189 -5.38 7.11 -8.53
C SER A 189 -6.33 5.99 -8.07
N LEU A 190 -5.80 4.86 -7.61
CA LEU A 190 -6.59 3.75 -7.06
C LEU A 190 -7.21 4.11 -5.69
N MET A 191 -6.47 4.88 -4.87
CA MET A 191 -6.90 5.31 -3.54
C MET A 191 -7.90 6.46 -3.57
N SER A 192 -7.86 7.30 -4.61
CA SER A 192 -8.68 8.50 -4.77
C SER A 192 -9.91 8.35 -5.67
N ALA A 193 -10.07 7.21 -6.36
CA ALA A 193 -11.21 6.90 -7.23
C ALA A 193 -12.53 6.77 -6.44
#